data_AF-A0A2V9S7A4-F1
#
_entry.id   AF-A0A2V9S7A4-F1
#
_cell.length_a   1.000
_cell.length_b   1.000
_cell.length_c   1.000
_cell.angle_alpha   90.00
_cell.angle_beta   90.00
_cell.angle_gamma   90.00
#
_symmetry.space_group_name_H-M   'P 1'
#
loop_
_entity.id
_entity.type
_entity.pdbx_description
1 polymer ?
#
loop_
_entity_poly.entity_id
_entity_poly.type
_entity_poly.pdbx_seq_one_letter_code
_entity_poly.pdbx_strand_id
1 'polypeptide(L)'
;MGFVYVTAAKAWDAWRFFLGPALTLPVLMASLMGFSWRRISERTRFLLLAFAVSIAGLLLELFFFPHYAAPLTCLILALVLIAMRRLRLWQWHGNPSGLFLTRAIPAICVTMFLLRVSAATLHIPLTRSRAAAWYQAERLTPGRSEILSELQRLPGEQLVIVRYNPHRIPDEEWVYNQADIDSAKIVWARDMSPAENEELIGYYAGRHVWLLEADARPPRLLPYGEADLTDTHPVAQSRKLSR
;
A
#
# COMPACT_ATOMS: atom_id res chain seq x y z
N MET A 1 -18.37 16.49 10.41
CA MET A 1 -17.12 15.98 11.02
C MET A 1 -16.35 14.99 10.13
N GLY A 2 -16.99 14.20 9.26
CA GLY A 2 -16.29 13.17 8.45
C GLY A 2 -15.28 13.69 7.43
N PHE A 3 -15.61 14.72 6.63
CA PHE A 3 -14.74 15.19 5.53
C PHE A 3 -13.38 15.75 6.00
N VAL A 4 -13.37 16.54 7.08
CA VAL A 4 -12.14 17.11 7.65
C VAL A 4 -11.24 16.00 8.20
N TYR A 5 -11.83 15.04 8.92
CA TYR A 5 -11.10 13.89 9.46
C TYR A 5 -10.48 13.04 8.35
N VAL A 6 -11.25 12.70 7.32
CA VAL A 6 -10.76 11.93 6.17
C VAL A 6 -9.64 12.69 5.46
N THR A 7 -9.82 13.98 5.19
CA THR A 7 -8.78 14.80 4.54
C THR A 7 -7.50 14.87 5.38
N ALA A 8 -7.62 15.02 6.70
CA ALA A 8 -6.47 15.01 7.61
C ALA A 8 -5.75 13.65 7.62
N ALA A 9 -6.49 12.53 7.59
CA ALA A 9 -5.91 11.20 7.48
C ALA A 9 -5.13 11.03 6.17
N LYS A 10 -5.67 11.48 5.03
CA LYS A 10 -4.96 11.47 3.73
C LYS A 10 -3.66 12.26 3.76
N ALA A 11 -3.72 13.47 4.32
CA ALA A 11 -2.55 14.33 4.46
C ALA A 11 -1.49 13.70 5.36
N TRP A 12 -1.92 13.02 6.43
CA TRP A 12 -1.04 12.31 7.35
C TRP A 12 -0.35 11.11 6.71
N ASP A 13 -1.07 10.30 5.94
CA ASP A 13 -0.51 9.15 5.22
C ASP A 13 0.45 9.60 4.12
N ALA A 14 0.08 10.64 3.34
CA ALA A 14 0.97 11.24 2.36
C ALA A 14 2.24 11.81 3.03
N TRP A 15 2.10 12.54 4.14
CA TRP A 15 3.23 13.09 4.87
C TRP A 15 4.18 12.01 5.38
N ARG A 16 3.66 10.94 5.99
CA ARG A 16 4.44 9.79 6.47
C ARG A 16 5.18 9.07 5.36
N PHE A 17 4.57 8.95 4.17
CA PHE A 17 5.17 8.28 3.02
C PHE A 17 6.24 9.13 2.32
N PHE A 18 5.93 10.38 1.99
CA PHE A 18 6.78 11.20 1.11
C PHE A 18 7.80 12.09 1.81
N LEU A 19 7.52 12.56 3.03
CA LEU A 19 8.35 13.57 3.69
C LEU A 19 8.93 13.06 5.02
N GLY A 20 8.05 12.60 5.91
CA GLY A 20 8.40 12.36 7.30
C GLY A 20 9.02 13.58 7.99
N PRO A 21 9.48 13.44 9.25
CA PRO A 21 10.07 14.55 9.99
C PRO A 21 11.36 15.07 9.34
N ALA A 22 12.19 14.18 8.79
CA ALA A 22 13.50 14.54 8.23
C ALA A 22 13.42 15.51 7.03
N LEU A 23 12.52 15.26 6.07
CA LEU A 23 12.39 16.10 4.88
C LEU A 23 11.41 17.28 5.08
N THR A 24 10.63 17.28 6.16
CA THR A 24 9.78 18.43 6.55
C THR A 24 10.61 19.58 7.10
N LEU A 25 11.68 19.27 7.86
CA LEU A 25 12.55 20.26 8.48
C LEU A 25 13.06 21.34 7.50
N PRO A 26 13.66 21.00 6.34
CA PRO A 26 14.16 22.03 5.42
C PRO A 26 13.05 22.91 4.84
N VAL A 27 11.86 22.34 4.57
CA VAL A 27 10.71 23.08 4.04
C VAL A 27 10.17 24.05 5.10
N LEU A 28 10.03 23.60 6.35
CA LEU A 28 9.59 24.43 7.46
C LEU A 28 10.57 25.58 7.71
N MET A 29 11.86 25.28 7.82
CA MET A 29 12.88 26.30 8.07
C MET A 29 12.99 27.30 6.93
N ALA A 30 12.96 26.84 5.67
CA ALA A 30 12.98 27.74 4.51
C ALA A 30 11.74 28.67 4.48
N SER A 31 10.61 28.23 5.03
CA SER A 31 9.39 29.05 5.16
C SER A 31 9.51 30.08 6.28
N LEU A 32 10.12 29.71 7.41
CA LEU A 32 10.39 30.60 8.55
C LEU A 32 11.46 31.67 8.26
N MET A 33 12.39 31.40 7.34
CA MET A 33 13.42 32.35 6.89
C MET A 33 12.88 33.52 6.02
N GLY A 34 11.55 33.67 5.92
CA GLY A 34 10.90 34.75 5.19
C GLY A 34 10.40 34.31 3.82
N PHE A 35 9.20 33.73 3.79
CA PHE A 35 8.49 33.41 2.56
C PHE A 35 8.00 34.69 1.87
N SER A 36 8.67 35.11 0.78
CA SER A 36 8.21 36.21 -0.07
C SER A 36 8.05 35.72 -1.50
N TRP A 37 6.80 35.70 -2.00
CA TRP A 37 6.49 35.26 -3.36
C TRP A 37 7.32 35.99 -4.42
N ARG A 38 7.59 37.28 -4.20
CA ARG A 38 8.41 38.12 -5.08
C ARG A 38 9.88 37.66 -5.16
N ARG A 39 10.41 37.04 -4.09
CA ARG A 39 11.79 36.52 -4.03
C ARG A 39 11.93 35.08 -4.53
N ILE A 40 10.83 34.42 -4.88
CA ILE A 40 10.83 33.06 -5.43
C ILE A 40 11.02 33.12 -6.95
N SER A 41 11.93 32.30 -7.49
CA SER A 41 12.15 32.19 -8.93
C SER A 41 10.90 31.69 -9.66
N GLU A 42 10.70 32.10 -10.91
CA GLU A 42 9.55 31.68 -11.73
C GLU A 42 9.45 30.16 -11.85
N ARG A 43 10.59 29.48 -12.00
CA ARG A 43 10.66 28.01 -12.02
C ARG A 43 10.10 27.40 -10.74
N THR A 44 10.48 27.93 -9.58
CA THR A 44 9.96 27.44 -8.29
C THR A 44 8.47 27.76 -8.13
N ARG A 45 7.99 28.92 -8.62
CA ARG A 45 6.55 29.23 -8.62
C ARG A 45 5.77 28.24 -9.46
N PHE A 46 6.28 27.87 -10.64
CA PHE A 46 5.69 26.82 -11.46
C PHE A 46 5.61 25.49 -10.71
N LEU A 47 6.68 25.06 -10.02
CA LEU A 47 6.67 23.84 -9.21
C LEU A 47 5.63 23.92 -8.07
N LEU A 48 5.51 25.06 -7.38
CA LEU A 48 4.51 25.25 -6.34
C LEU A 48 3.08 25.22 -6.89
N LEU A 49 2.85 25.82 -8.06
CA LEU A 49 1.56 25.79 -8.74
C LEU A 49 1.20 24.37 -9.20
N ALA A 50 2.13 23.68 -9.85
CA ALA A 50 1.96 22.29 -10.24
C ALA A 50 1.63 21.42 -9.02
N PHE A 51 2.34 21.62 -7.91
CA PHE A 51 2.11 20.90 -6.67
C PHE A 51 0.71 21.19 -6.12
N ALA A 52 0.31 22.46 -6.06
CA ALA A 52 -1.01 22.85 -5.58
C ALA A 52 -2.15 22.27 -6.45
N VAL A 53 -2.01 22.31 -7.78
CA VAL A 53 -2.99 21.74 -8.71
C VAL A 53 -3.08 20.22 -8.54
N SER A 54 -1.94 19.52 -8.44
CA SER A 54 -1.93 18.08 -8.22
C SER A 54 -2.54 17.69 -6.87
N ILE A 55 -2.25 18.43 -5.79
CA ILE A 55 -2.90 18.21 -4.49
C ILE A 55 -4.40 18.45 -4.57
N ALA A 56 -4.85 19.52 -5.26
CA ALA A 56 -6.27 19.77 -5.47
C ALA A 56 -6.97 18.61 -6.21
N GLY A 57 -6.31 18.02 -7.22
CA GLY A 57 -6.79 16.82 -7.89
C GLY A 57 -6.90 15.61 -6.95
N LEU A 58 -5.88 15.36 -6.13
CA LEU A 58 -5.87 14.26 -5.17
C LEU A 58 -6.90 14.42 -4.04
N LEU A 59 -7.30 15.66 -3.72
CA LEU A 59 -8.37 15.91 -2.74
C LEU A 59 -9.75 15.46 -3.22
N LEU A 60 -9.97 15.38 -4.54
CA LEU A 60 -11.22 14.88 -5.13
C LEU A 60 -11.35 13.36 -5.00
N GLU A 61 -10.24 12.65 -4.86
CA GLU A 61 -10.22 11.20 -4.74
C GLU A 61 -10.92 10.76 -3.45
N LEU A 62 -11.89 9.83 -3.52
CA LEU A 62 -12.61 9.35 -2.34
C LEU A 62 -11.72 8.48 -1.46
N PHE A 63 -11.04 7.50 -2.06
CA PHE A 63 -10.13 6.57 -1.40
C PHE A 63 -8.68 6.92 -1.75
N PHE A 64 -7.85 7.29 -0.78
CA PHE A 64 -6.48 7.71 -1.07
C PHE A 64 -5.48 6.69 -0.54
N PHE A 65 -4.61 6.23 -1.43
CA PHE A 65 -3.38 5.54 -1.04
C PHE A 65 -2.18 6.38 -1.45
N PRO A 66 -1.07 6.39 -0.67
CA PRO A 66 0.09 7.23 -0.98
C PRO A 66 0.65 7.06 -2.39
N HIS A 67 0.56 5.85 -2.97
CA HIS A 67 1.03 5.59 -4.33
C HIS A 67 0.21 6.32 -5.42
N TYR A 68 -1.00 6.81 -5.13
CA TYR A 68 -1.76 7.67 -6.06
C TYR A 68 -1.07 9.02 -6.28
N ALA A 69 -0.30 9.47 -5.28
CA ALA A 69 0.53 10.66 -5.39
C ALA A 69 1.94 10.38 -5.93
N ALA A 70 2.24 9.16 -6.39
CA ALA A 70 3.56 8.80 -6.91
C ALA A 70 4.09 9.73 -8.02
N PRO A 71 3.27 10.24 -8.97
CA PRO A 71 3.74 11.22 -9.96
C PRO A 71 4.29 12.52 -9.35
N LEU A 72 3.88 12.88 -8.13
CA LEU A 72 4.39 14.07 -7.42
C LEU A 72 5.76 13.83 -6.78
N THR A 73 6.32 12.62 -6.80
CA THR A 73 7.59 12.30 -6.12
C THR A 73 8.72 13.23 -6.55
N CYS A 74 8.95 13.37 -7.86
CA CYS A 74 10.00 14.24 -8.39
C CYS A 74 9.78 15.71 -8.01
N LEU A 75 8.52 16.13 -7.96
CA LEU A 75 8.12 17.49 -7.60
C LEU A 75 8.37 17.78 -6.12
N ILE A 76 8.00 16.85 -5.24
CA ILE A 76 8.25 16.92 -3.79
C ILE A 76 9.75 16.99 -3.53
N LEU A 77 10.55 16.10 -4.13
CA LEU A 77 11.99 16.09 -3.98
C LEU A 77 12.63 17.38 -4.51
N ALA A 78 12.17 17.90 -5.65
CA ALA A 78 12.65 19.18 -6.17
C ALA A 78 12.39 20.34 -5.20
N LEU A 79 11.18 20.42 -4.62
CA LEU A 79 10.84 21.43 -3.63
C LEU A 79 11.67 21.30 -2.34
N VAL A 80 11.90 20.07 -1.85
CA VAL A 80 12.77 19.78 -0.71
C VAL A 80 14.21 20.23 -1.00
N LEU A 81 14.75 19.91 -2.18
CA LEU A 81 16.10 20.33 -2.58
C LEU A 81 16.24 21.85 -2.70
N ILE A 82 15.22 22.52 -3.23
CA ILE A 82 15.17 24.00 -3.28
C ILE A 82 15.15 24.57 -1.85
N ALA A 83 14.38 23.97 -0.94
CA ALA A 83 14.34 24.37 0.46
C ALA A 83 15.70 24.15 1.15
N MET A 84 16.33 23.00 0.94
CA MET A 84 17.68 22.69 1.45
C MET A 84 18.74 23.65 0.89
N ARG A 85 18.65 24.03 -0.39
CA ARG A 85 19.57 25.01 -1.00
C ARG A 85 19.48 26.38 -0.32
N ARG A 86 18.27 26.81 0.05
CA ARG A 86 18.07 28.05 0.82
C ARG A 86 18.59 27.90 2.25
N LEU A 87 18.23 26.80 2.90
CA LEU A 87 18.65 26.51 4.26
C LEU A 87 20.18 26.46 4.38
N ARG A 88 20.88 25.93 3.39
CA ARG A 88 22.36 25.84 3.38
C ARG A 88 23.06 27.18 3.61
N LEU A 89 22.47 28.28 3.13
CA LEU A 89 23.03 29.62 3.26
C LEU A 89 22.72 30.26 4.62
N TRP A 90 21.85 29.65 5.41
CA TRP A 90 21.45 30.17 6.71
C TRP A 90 22.55 30.03 7.75
N GLN A 91 22.76 31.11 8.49
CA GLN A 91 23.66 31.15 9.63
C GLN A 91 22.88 31.47 10.89
N TRP A 92 23.08 30.68 11.94
CA TRP A 92 22.48 30.89 13.25
C TRP A 92 23.56 31.37 14.21
N HIS A 93 23.42 32.58 14.76
CA HIS A 93 24.43 33.18 15.64
C HIS A 93 25.85 33.16 15.04
N GLY A 94 25.97 33.40 13.73
CA GLY A 94 27.26 33.38 13.01
C GLY A 94 27.77 31.98 12.63
N ASN A 95 27.17 30.90 13.12
CA ASN A 95 27.56 29.53 12.78
C ASN A 95 26.86 29.03 11.50
N PRO A 96 27.53 28.20 10.67
CA PRO A 96 26.98 27.64 9.44
C PRO A 96 25.99 26.48 9.70
N SER A 97 25.06 26.67 10.63
CA SER A 97 24.07 25.66 11.04
C SER A 97 23.22 25.15 9.86
N GLY A 98 22.94 26.02 8.88
CA GLY A 98 22.27 25.63 7.65
C GLY A 98 23.01 24.58 6.83
N LEU A 99 24.35 24.68 6.75
CA LEU A 99 25.20 23.72 6.05
C LEU A 99 25.23 22.38 6.78
N PHE A 100 25.32 22.41 8.11
CA PHE A 100 25.25 21.20 8.94
C PHE A 100 23.93 20.45 8.69
N LEU A 101 22.79 21.13 8.81
CA LEU A 101 21.46 20.52 8.60
C LEU A 101 21.30 19.94 7.19
N THR A 102 21.78 20.66 6.17
CA THR A 102 21.73 20.20 4.77
C THR A 102 22.50 18.89 4.56
N ARG A 103 23.57 18.64 5.33
CA ARG A 103 24.34 17.38 5.29
C ARG A 103 23.76 16.30 6.20
N ALA A 104 23.23 16.70 7.36
CA ALA A 104 22.64 15.79 8.33
C ALA A 104 21.38 15.11 7.77
N ILE A 105 20.53 15.83 7.04
CA ILE A 105 19.27 15.28 6.51
C ILE A 105 19.50 14.04 5.62
N PRO A 106 20.34 14.07 4.55
CA PRO A 106 20.63 12.88 3.76
C PRO A 106 21.31 11.77 4.56
N ALA A 107 22.22 12.12 5.49
CA ALA A 107 22.89 11.13 6.34
C ALA A 107 21.88 10.39 7.25
N ILE A 108 20.91 11.11 7.82
CA ILE A 108 19.80 10.52 8.58
C ILE A 108 18.97 9.61 7.69
N CYS A 109 18.59 10.05 6.47
CA CYS A 109 17.83 9.21 5.54
C CYS A 109 18.56 7.91 5.18
N VAL A 110 19.86 7.99 4.86
CA VAL A 110 20.70 6.81 4.57
C VAL A 110 20.81 5.91 5.80
N THR A 111 21.04 6.48 6.98
CA THR A 111 21.12 5.72 8.23
C THR A 111 19.82 4.99 8.52
N MET A 112 18.68 5.67 8.38
CA MET A 112 17.35 5.07 8.55
C MET A 112 17.11 3.92 7.56
N PHE A 113 17.50 4.10 6.29
CA PHE A 113 17.42 3.05 5.29
C PHE A 113 18.29 1.83 5.64
N LEU A 114 19.55 2.05 6.01
CA LEU A 114 20.47 0.97 6.40
C LEU A 114 19.98 0.21 7.64
N LEU A 115 19.53 0.94 8.67
CA LEU A 115 18.92 0.32 9.86
C LEU A 115 17.70 -0.51 9.48
N ARG A 116 16.86 -0.01 8.55
CA ARG A 116 15.66 -0.71 8.12
C ARG A 116 15.97 -2.01 7.38
N VAL A 117 16.88 -1.97 6.41
CA VAL A 117 17.28 -3.17 5.65
C VAL A 117 18.00 -4.17 6.56
N SER A 118 18.79 -3.70 7.52
CA SER A 118 19.53 -4.55 8.45
C SER A 118 18.69 -5.06 9.62
N ALA A 119 17.45 -4.57 9.80
CA ALA A 119 16.62 -4.93 10.96
C ALA A 119 16.33 -6.43 11.04
N ALA A 120 16.06 -7.07 9.88
CA ALA A 120 15.81 -8.50 9.81
C ALA A 120 17.05 -9.32 10.18
N THR A 121 18.22 -8.94 9.64
CA THR A 121 19.51 -9.60 9.93
C THR A 121 19.99 -9.39 11.36
N LEU A 122 19.64 -8.26 11.97
CA LEU A 122 20.00 -7.93 13.35
C LEU A 122 18.94 -8.37 14.37
N HIS A 123 17.90 -9.08 13.94
CA HIS A 123 16.78 -9.53 14.78
C HIS A 123 16.12 -8.40 15.58
N ILE A 124 16.12 -7.18 15.04
CA ILE A 124 15.47 -6.02 15.67
C ILE A 124 13.97 -6.15 15.41
N PRO A 125 13.11 -6.20 16.45
CA PRO A 125 11.67 -6.28 16.26
C PRO A 125 11.17 -5.02 15.57
N LEU A 126 10.64 -5.17 14.37
CA LEU A 126 9.97 -4.08 13.66
C LEU A 126 8.55 -3.95 14.18
N THR A 127 8.14 -2.72 14.51
CA THR A 127 6.74 -2.43 14.82
C THR A 127 5.87 -2.91 13.67
N ARG A 128 4.96 -3.84 13.95
CA ARG A 128 3.98 -4.31 12.97
C ARG A 128 3.09 -3.13 12.61
N SER A 129 3.26 -2.67 11.37
CA SER A 129 2.50 -1.55 10.83
C SER A 129 2.08 -1.90 9.42
N ARG A 130 0.77 -1.80 9.19
CA ARG A 130 0.14 -1.82 7.86
C ARG A 130 0.15 -0.44 7.20
N ALA A 131 0.74 0.57 7.85
CA ALA A 131 0.83 1.90 7.26
C ALA A 131 1.58 1.80 5.92
N ALA A 132 0.98 2.34 4.87
CA ALA A 132 1.61 2.51 3.58
C ALA A 132 2.72 3.57 3.72
N ALA A 133 3.90 3.14 4.18
CA ALA A 133 5.06 3.98 4.43
C ALA A 133 6.35 3.15 4.25
N TRP A 134 7.48 3.83 4.14
CA TRP A 134 8.80 3.20 3.98
C TRP A 134 9.17 2.20 5.10
N TYR A 135 8.49 2.28 6.25
CA TYR A 135 8.64 1.39 7.40
C TYR A 135 7.53 0.32 7.52
N GLN A 136 6.77 0.06 6.45
CA GLN A 136 5.80 -1.03 6.42
C GLN A 136 6.49 -2.37 6.68
N ALA A 137 6.04 -3.07 7.71
CA ALA A 137 6.66 -4.34 8.16
C ALA A 137 5.81 -5.57 7.79
N GLU A 138 4.52 -5.38 7.57
CA GLU A 138 3.59 -6.47 7.27
C GLU A 138 3.32 -6.57 5.77
N ARG A 139 3.28 -7.80 5.24
CA ARG A 139 2.88 -8.06 3.85
C ARG A 139 1.37 -7.86 3.73
N LEU A 140 0.90 -7.30 2.62
CA LEU A 140 -0.54 -7.08 2.39
C LEU A 140 -1.33 -8.39 2.41
N THR A 141 -0.73 -9.51 1.97
CA THR A 141 -1.38 -10.83 1.95
C THR A 141 -0.44 -11.89 2.57
N PRO A 142 -0.39 -12.01 3.91
CA PRO A 142 0.47 -12.99 4.57
C PRO A 142 0.12 -14.43 4.15
N GLY A 143 1.12 -15.26 3.85
CA GLY A 143 0.92 -16.67 3.47
C GLY A 143 0.65 -16.92 1.98
N ARG A 144 0.36 -15.87 1.18
CA ARG A 144 0.07 -16.04 -0.26
C ARG A 144 1.26 -16.54 -1.04
N SER A 145 2.45 -16.02 -0.77
CA SER A 145 3.68 -16.47 -1.44
C SER A 145 3.97 -17.95 -1.17
N GLU A 146 3.71 -18.40 0.04
CA GLU A 146 3.94 -19.75 0.51
C GLU A 146 2.98 -20.72 -0.18
N ILE A 147 1.67 -20.43 -0.16
CA ILE A 147 0.64 -21.23 -0.85
C ILE A 147 0.86 -21.22 -2.37
N LEU A 148 1.19 -20.06 -2.96
CA LEU A 148 1.52 -19.98 -4.38
C LEU A 148 2.70 -20.89 -4.72
N SER A 149 3.76 -20.89 -3.91
CA SER A 149 4.95 -21.74 -4.11
C SER A 149 4.64 -23.23 -3.90
N GLU A 150 3.71 -23.55 -3.02
CA GLU A 150 3.19 -24.91 -2.83
C GLU A 150 2.44 -25.39 -4.08
N LEU A 151 1.43 -24.64 -4.52
CA LEU A 151 0.64 -24.95 -5.72
C LEU A 151 1.49 -25.01 -7.00
N GLN A 152 2.51 -24.16 -7.10
CA GLN A 152 3.44 -24.19 -8.25
C GLN A 152 4.25 -25.49 -8.33
N ARG A 153 4.52 -26.14 -7.20
CA ARG A 153 5.27 -27.41 -7.15
C ARG A 153 4.40 -28.62 -7.44
N LEU A 154 3.08 -28.52 -7.29
CA LEU A 154 2.16 -29.60 -7.61
C LEU A 154 2.15 -29.88 -9.12
N PRO A 155 2.01 -31.15 -9.53
CA PRO A 155 1.81 -31.51 -10.92
C PRO A 155 0.41 -31.08 -11.40
N GLY A 156 0.27 -30.85 -12.70
CA GLY A 156 -1.00 -30.47 -13.31
C GLY A 156 -1.41 -29.02 -13.04
N GLU A 157 -2.56 -28.67 -13.60
CA GLU A 157 -3.18 -27.36 -13.46
C GLU A 157 -4.05 -27.30 -12.20
N GLN A 158 -4.11 -26.13 -11.59
CA GLN A 158 -4.77 -25.90 -10.31
C GLN A 158 -5.86 -24.84 -10.48
N LEU A 159 -7.00 -25.05 -9.82
CA LEU A 159 -8.07 -24.07 -9.61
C LEU A 159 -8.24 -23.86 -8.11
N VAL A 160 -8.14 -22.61 -7.64
CA VAL A 160 -8.25 -22.25 -6.23
C VAL A 160 -9.47 -21.35 -6.05
N ILE A 161 -10.48 -21.89 -5.38
CA ILE A 161 -11.67 -21.14 -4.96
C ILE A 161 -11.37 -20.51 -3.60
N VAL A 162 -11.38 -19.19 -3.55
CA VAL A 162 -11.00 -18.39 -2.39
C VAL A 162 -12.23 -17.96 -1.60
N ARG A 163 -12.38 -18.56 -0.43
CA ARG A 163 -13.42 -18.22 0.53
C ARG A 163 -12.94 -17.14 1.48
N TYR A 164 -13.72 -16.07 1.53
CA TYR A 164 -13.51 -14.94 2.39
C TYR A 164 -14.52 -14.93 3.54
N ASN A 165 -14.09 -14.48 4.71
CA ASN A 165 -14.96 -14.16 5.82
C ASN A 165 -15.90 -13.00 5.43
N PRO A 166 -17.22 -13.09 5.69
CA PRO A 166 -18.19 -12.03 5.40
C PRO A 166 -17.87 -10.67 6.03
N HIS A 167 -17.08 -10.66 7.11
CA HIS A 167 -16.71 -9.46 7.86
C HIS A 167 -15.29 -8.97 7.58
N ARG A 168 -14.63 -9.48 6.53
CA ARG A 168 -13.26 -9.07 6.20
C ARG A 168 -13.16 -7.61 5.75
N ILE A 169 -11.98 -7.03 5.93
CA ILE A 169 -11.62 -5.75 5.32
C ILE A 169 -11.15 -6.04 3.86
N PRO A 170 -11.63 -5.32 2.83
CA PRO A 170 -11.42 -5.69 1.41
C PRO A 170 -9.99 -5.57 0.87
N ASP A 171 -9.05 -5.09 1.67
CA ASP A 171 -7.67 -4.74 1.28
C ASP A 171 -6.71 -5.94 1.15
N GLU A 172 -7.11 -7.14 1.62
CA GLU A 172 -6.34 -8.39 1.50
C GLU A 172 -6.92 -9.31 0.41
N GLU A 173 -6.77 -8.92 -0.86
CA GLU A 173 -7.22 -9.73 -1.99
C GLU A 173 -6.20 -10.82 -2.36
N TRP A 174 -6.71 -12.01 -2.71
CA TRP A 174 -5.96 -13.18 -3.15
C TRP A 174 -6.24 -13.52 -4.61
N VAL A 175 -7.33 -13.06 -5.19
CA VAL A 175 -7.70 -13.38 -6.57
C VAL A 175 -6.89 -12.50 -7.53
N TYR A 176 -5.71 -12.99 -7.92
CA TYR A 176 -4.85 -12.39 -8.94
C TYR A 176 -4.41 -13.46 -9.94
N ASN A 177 -4.90 -13.36 -11.18
CA ASN A 177 -4.59 -14.28 -12.26
C ASN A 177 -3.60 -13.66 -13.27
N GLN A 178 -3.01 -14.51 -14.11
CA GLN A 178 -2.24 -14.05 -15.27
C GLN A 178 -3.17 -13.43 -16.32
N ALA A 179 -2.60 -12.69 -17.28
CA ALA A 179 -3.39 -12.06 -18.35
C ALA A 179 -4.08 -13.10 -19.25
N ASP A 180 -3.38 -14.18 -19.57
CA ASP A 180 -3.96 -15.37 -20.21
C ASP A 180 -4.39 -16.36 -19.12
N ILE A 181 -5.62 -16.21 -18.65
CA ILE A 181 -6.15 -16.95 -17.49
C ILE A 181 -6.36 -18.43 -17.86
N ASP A 182 -6.83 -18.70 -19.08
CA ASP A 182 -7.22 -20.05 -19.50
C ASP A 182 -6.02 -21.00 -19.60
N SER A 183 -4.85 -20.48 -19.99
CA SER A 183 -3.60 -21.26 -20.05
C SER A 183 -2.77 -21.22 -18.75
N ALA A 184 -3.18 -20.42 -17.76
CA ALA A 184 -2.41 -20.24 -16.54
C ALA A 184 -2.39 -21.54 -15.72
N LYS A 185 -1.21 -21.97 -15.24
CA LYS A 185 -1.10 -23.16 -14.37
C LYS A 185 -1.97 -23.10 -13.12
N ILE A 186 -2.16 -21.91 -12.55
CA ILE A 186 -2.95 -21.69 -11.34
C ILE A 186 -3.96 -20.59 -11.65
N VAL A 187 -5.24 -20.92 -11.50
CA VAL A 187 -6.35 -19.96 -11.58
C VAL A 187 -6.92 -19.78 -10.18
N TRP A 188 -7.08 -18.54 -9.76
CA TRP A 188 -7.72 -18.12 -8.52
C TRP A 188 -9.10 -17.59 -8.87
N ALA A 189 -10.11 -17.98 -8.10
CA ALA A 189 -11.47 -17.48 -8.24
C ALA A 189 -12.03 -17.17 -6.85
N ARG A 190 -12.94 -16.20 -6.76
CA ARG A 190 -13.65 -15.94 -5.51
C ARG A 190 -14.73 -17.00 -5.33
N ASP A 191 -14.94 -17.45 -4.10
CA ASP A 191 -16.07 -18.31 -3.75
C ASP A 191 -17.41 -17.64 -4.06
N MET A 192 -18.28 -18.35 -4.76
CA MET A 192 -19.62 -17.91 -5.18
C MET A 192 -20.70 -18.83 -4.58
N SER A 193 -21.89 -18.90 -5.16
CA SER A 193 -22.86 -19.93 -4.79
C SER A 193 -22.38 -21.32 -5.25
N PRO A 194 -22.87 -22.42 -4.63
CA PRO A 194 -22.49 -23.77 -5.04
C PRO A 194 -22.70 -24.04 -6.54
N ALA A 195 -23.81 -23.56 -7.13
CA ALA A 195 -24.10 -23.74 -8.54
C ALA A 195 -23.12 -22.96 -9.45
N GLU A 196 -22.75 -21.73 -9.08
CA GLU A 196 -21.77 -20.94 -9.83
C GLU A 196 -20.36 -21.53 -9.72
N ASN A 197 -20.01 -22.08 -8.56
CA ASN A 197 -18.74 -22.79 -8.38
C ASN A 197 -18.71 -24.09 -9.20
N GLU A 198 -19.80 -24.86 -9.25
CA GLU A 198 -19.91 -26.05 -10.11
C GLU A 198 -19.75 -25.71 -11.59
N GLU A 199 -20.37 -24.63 -12.05
CA GLU A 199 -20.19 -24.12 -13.42
C GLU A 199 -18.72 -23.80 -13.72
N LEU A 200 -18.04 -23.08 -12.81
CA LEU A 200 -16.64 -22.72 -12.95
C LEU A 200 -15.71 -23.95 -12.95
N ILE A 201 -15.98 -24.92 -12.07
CA ILE A 201 -15.26 -26.20 -12.02
C ILE A 201 -15.46 -26.98 -13.33
N GLY A 202 -16.66 -26.93 -13.90
CA GLY A 202 -16.96 -27.50 -15.22
C GLY A 202 -16.21 -26.81 -16.36
N TYR A 203 -16.13 -25.47 -16.34
CA TYR A 203 -15.39 -24.69 -17.33
C TYR A 203 -13.88 -25.03 -17.31
N TYR A 204 -13.29 -25.13 -16.12
CA TYR A 204 -11.89 -25.53 -15.92
C TYR A 204 -11.72 -27.04 -15.67
N ALA A 205 -12.46 -27.86 -16.41
CA ALA A 205 -12.40 -29.32 -16.27
C ALA A 205 -10.96 -29.85 -16.45
N GLY A 206 -10.55 -30.79 -15.60
CA GLY A 206 -9.22 -31.39 -15.61
C GLY A 206 -8.20 -30.73 -14.67
N ARG A 207 -8.56 -29.61 -14.02
CA ARG A 207 -7.75 -28.98 -12.97
C ARG A 207 -8.00 -29.60 -11.60
N HIS A 208 -6.97 -29.59 -10.75
CA HIS A 208 -7.10 -29.91 -9.34
C HIS A 208 -7.75 -28.73 -8.60
N VAL A 209 -8.88 -28.97 -7.94
CA VAL A 209 -9.69 -27.92 -7.31
C VAL A 209 -9.42 -27.85 -5.81
N TRP A 210 -9.13 -26.64 -5.33
CA TRP A 210 -8.83 -26.32 -3.95
C TRP A 210 -9.81 -25.29 -3.39
N LEU A 211 -10.14 -25.40 -2.11
CA LEU A 211 -10.73 -24.32 -1.33
C LEU A 211 -9.61 -23.65 -0.51
N LEU A 212 -9.55 -22.32 -0.56
CA LEU A 212 -8.68 -21.52 0.28
C LEU A 212 -9.51 -20.70 1.27
N GLU A 213 -9.32 -20.95 2.55
CA GLU A 213 -9.77 -20.07 3.63
C GLU A 213 -8.75 -18.94 3.82
N ALA A 214 -8.91 -17.85 3.07
CA ALA A 214 -7.94 -16.76 3.00
C ALA A 214 -7.75 -16.00 4.33
N ASP A 215 -8.83 -15.86 5.11
CA ASP A 215 -8.84 -15.08 6.35
C ASP A 215 -8.49 -15.90 7.60
N ALA A 216 -8.27 -17.22 7.45
CA ALA A 216 -7.77 -18.06 8.53
C ALA A 216 -6.33 -17.66 8.91
N ARG A 217 -5.93 -17.85 10.17
CA ARG A 217 -4.56 -17.56 10.65
C ARG A 217 -3.93 -18.83 11.25
N PRO A 218 -3.00 -19.51 10.54
CA PRO A 218 -2.58 -19.25 9.16
C PRO A 218 -3.67 -19.58 8.12
N PRO A 219 -3.58 -19.05 6.87
CA PRO A 219 -4.50 -19.41 5.79
C PRO A 219 -4.49 -20.92 5.54
N ARG A 220 -5.63 -21.50 5.19
CA ARG A 220 -5.77 -22.95 5.00
C ARG A 220 -6.16 -23.29 3.58
N LEU A 221 -5.38 -24.17 2.95
CA LEU A 221 -5.66 -24.73 1.63
C LEU A 221 -6.17 -26.16 1.81
N LEU A 222 -7.36 -26.46 1.29
CA LEU A 222 -8.05 -27.74 1.44
C LEU A 222 -8.48 -28.26 0.05
N PRO A 223 -8.55 -29.58 -0.17
CA PRO A 223 -9.23 -30.13 -1.34
C PRO A 223 -10.71 -29.70 -1.33
N TYR A 224 -11.23 -29.21 -2.47
CA TYR A 224 -12.54 -28.58 -2.51
C TYR A 224 -13.70 -29.49 -2.02
N GLY A 225 -13.69 -30.77 -2.40
CA GLY A 225 -14.74 -31.72 -2.01
C GLY A 225 -14.71 -32.18 -0.55
N GLU A 226 -13.57 -32.08 0.14
CA GLU A 226 -13.49 -32.37 1.58
C GLU A 226 -13.95 -31.18 2.42
N ALA A 227 -13.80 -29.96 1.90
CA ALA A 227 -14.17 -28.75 2.61
C ALA A 227 -15.70 -28.56 2.74
N ASP A 228 -16.48 -28.92 1.73
CA ASP A 228 -17.97 -28.88 1.78
C ASP A 228 -18.57 -29.81 2.83
N LEU A 229 -17.87 -30.89 3.21
CA LEU A 229 -18.33 -31.82 4.24
C LEU A 229 -18.13 -31.30 5.67
N THR A 230 -17.34 -30.24 5.85
CA THR A 230 -16.95 -29.72 7.17
C THR A 230 -17.78 -28.50 7.59
N ASP A 231 -18.50 -27.86 6.66
CA ASP A 231 -19.16 -26.58 6.90
C ASP A 231 -20.54 -26.53 6.21
N THR A 232 -21.59 -26.90 6.95
CA THR A 232 -22.98 -26.69 6.52
C THR A 232 -23.24 -25.20 6.36
N HIS A 233 -23.35 -24.74 5.11
CA HIS A 233 -23.87 -23.41 4.77
C HIS A 233 -25.15 -23.11 5.58
N PRO A 234 -25.23 -22.01 6.34
CA PRO A 234 -26.53 -21.44 6.66
C PRO A 234 -27.09 -20.94 5.32
N VAL A 235 -28.00 -21.73 4.73
CA VAL A 235 -28.84 -21.29 3.62
C VAL A 235 -29.49 -19.97 4.04
N ALA A 236 -29.04 -18.87 3.45
CA ALA A 236 -29.75 -17.61 3.52
C ALA A 236 -31.10 -17.85 2.83
N GLN A 237 -32.13 -18.12 3.63
CA GLN A 237 -33.49 -18.28 3.15
C GLN A 237 -33.86 -17.03 2.34
N SER A 238 -34.14 -17.27 1.06
CA SER A 238 -34.73 -16.31 0.15
C SER A 238 -35.92 -15.62 0.82
N ARG A 239 -35.77 -14.35 1.17
CA ARG A 239 -36.90 -13.53 1.61
C ARG A 239 -37.73 -13.22 0.36
N LYS A 240 -38.71 -14.08 0.06
CA LYS A 240 -39.82 -13.76 -0.85
C LYS A 240 -40.47 -12.48 -0.34
N LEU A 241 -40.27 -11.37 -1.05
CA LEU A 241 -41.12 -10.20 -0.94
C LEU A 241 -42.30 -10.41 -1.89
N SER A 242 -43.37 -10.96 -1.31
CA SER A 242 -44.70 -10.94 -1.88
C SER A 242 -45.37 -9.61 -1.53
N ARG A 243 -45.79 -8.90 -2.60
CA ARG A 243 -46.72 -7.75 -2.67
C ARG A 243 -46.21 -6.40 -2.17
#